data_AF-A0A5J4XFL2-F1
#
_entry.id   AF-A0A5J4XFL2-F1
#
_cell.length_a   1.000
_cell.length_b   1.000
_cell.length_c   1.000
_cell.angle_alpha   90.00
_cell.angle_beta   90.00
_cell.angle_gamma   90.00
#
_symmetry.space_group_name_H-M   'P 1'
#
loop_
_entity.id
_entity.type
_entity.pdbx_description
1 polymer ?
#
loop_
_entity_poly.entity_id
_entity_poly.type
_entity_poly.pdbx_seq_one_letter_code
_entity_poly.pdbx_strand_id
1 'polypeptide(L)'
;ACPAPFRSTVGDEELSTVTSLTPQQWQQAHDSTGRVQKFRQTCKLIRKRGLAKELRSQAWPLLLSCYAPDETIAGRQAVSDAAQQELNSLLQQAAAPDAHNNFELSSGGETWEQNVRRIATDVNRTDCGSGNITAEERSAIDARLTHILTAYAYCDPVVGYCQGMADILSPFLLVFPQDDALAFMCFAAFMGQIRQNFLEGQPGVHSSIQHIGSLLQHADPKLWRQIEKLDMSTGVFAFRMLVCQFRRELTFDDVFGFWERLWAAEQMAHCQLKDHCVAALLRLNRKQILRLRSPEDFIQFVNKDIIPLDGPATIKAAYKLWKQTGSKQKQQPAASEKWQRLSKAETVPPKTSDTLKMHAQAASEDQV
;
A
#
# COMPACT_ATOMS: atom_id res chain seq x y z
N ALA A 1 11.64 31.08 -26.76
CA ALA A 1 12.55 31.02 -25.60
C ALA A 1 11.71 30.72 -24.36
N CYS A 2 11.80 29.51 -23.82
CA CYS A 2 11.09 29.11 -22.61
C CYS A 2 11.76 29.73 -21.37
N PRO A 3 11.01 30.27 -20.39
CA PRO A 3 11.61 30.71 -19.14
C PRO A 3 11.89 29.51 -18.24
N ALA A 4 13.13 29.44 -17.72
CA ALA A 4 13.57 28.43 -16.78
C ALA A 4 12.79 28.51 -15.44
N PRO A 5 12.58 27.38 -14.74
CA PRO A 5 11.89 27.39 -13.45
C PRO A 5 12.78 28.02 -12.36
N PHE A 6 12.17 28.96 -11.64
CA PHE A 6 12.77 29.78 -10.58
C PHE A 6 13.10 28.92 -9.35
N ARG A 7 14.39 28.69 -9.07
CA ARG A 7 14.85 28.14 -7.78
C ARG A 7 14.61 29.18 -6.68
N SER A 8 13.76 28.83 -5.71
CA SER A 8 13.53 29.62 -4.49
C SER A 8 14.70 29.46 -3.53
N THR A 9 15.59 30.44 -3.47
CA THR A 9 16.65 30.58 -2.47
C THR A 9 16.08 31.10 -1.15
N VAL A 10 15.65 30.21 -0.26
CA VAL A 10 15.49 30.51 1.18
C VAL A 10 15.78 29.23 1.98
N GLY A 11 17.02 29.14 2.52
CA GLY A 11 17.38 28.19 3.59
C GLY A 11 18.13 26.90 3.18
N ASP A 12 19.12 26.99 2.29
CA ASP A 12 19.95 25.87 1.81
C ASP A 12 21.23 25.61 2.64
N GLU A 13 21.16 25.58 3.98
CA GLU A 13 22.37 25.29 4.81
C GLU A 13 22.26 24.09 5.76
N GLU A 14 21.28 23.18 5.61
CA GLU A 14 21.28 21.95 6.45
C GLU A 14 20.64 20.70 5.81
N LEU A 15 20.54 20.63 4.47
CA LEU A 15 20.04 19.43 3.77
C LEU A 15 21.02 18.78 2.78
N SER A 16 22.23 19.31 2.61
CA SER A 16 23.28 18.62 1.85
C SER A 16 23.97 17.57 2.73
N THR A 17 23.99 16.33 2.25
CA THR A 17 24.69 15.13 2.77
C THR A 17 24.09 14.42 3.99
N VAL A 18 22.81 14.05 3.94
CA VAL A 18 22.33 12.93 4.77
C VAL A 18 22.30 11.67 3.90
N THR A 19 23.40 10.91 3.89
CA THR A 19 23.49 9.64 3.18
C THR A 19 22.49 8.63 3.73
N SER A 20 21.98 7.73 2.88
CA SER A 20 21.12 6.62 3.31
C SER A 20 21.78 5.78 4.41
N LEU A 21 20.97 5.04 5.17
CA LEU A 21 21.49 4.10 6.17
C LEU A 21 22.37 3.06 5.47
N THR A 22 23.62 2.94 5.90
CA THR A 22 24.60 2.01 5.28
C THR A 22 24.50 0.60 5.87
N PRO A 23 25.00 -0.43 5.18
CA PRO A 23 25.05 -1.79 5.73
C PRO A 23 25.77 -1.90 7.07
N GLN A 24 26.84 -1.13 7.27
CA GLN A 24 27.54 -1.10 8.56
C GLN A 24 26.65 -0.55 9.69
N GLN A 25 25.90 0.53 9.43
CA GLN A 25 24.96 1.10 10.41
C GLN A 25 23.78 0.16 10.67
N TRP A 26 23.33 -0.56 9.66
CA TRP A 26 22.30 -1.59 9.79
C TRP A 26 22.78 -2.75 10.67
N GLN A 27 23.98 -3.27 10.43
CA GLN A 27 24.56 -4.35 11.23
C GLN A 27 24.72 -3.96 12.71
N GLN A 28 25.11 -2.72 13.00
CA GLN A 28 25.22 -2.20 14.37
C GLN A 28 23.87 -2.13 15.12
N ALA A 29 22.74 -2.10 14.39
CA ALA A 29 21.42 -2.15 14.99
C ALA A 29 20.97 -3.58 15.38
N HIS A 30 21.69 -4.60 14.91
CA HIS A 30 21.41 -6.01 15.14
C HIS A 30 22.35 -6.60 16.19
N ASP A 31 21.85 -7.55 16.99
CA ASP A 31 22.71 -8.41 17.81
C ASP A 31 23.26 -9.59 17.02
N SER A 32 24.09 -10.42 17.66
CA SER A 32 24.70 -11.61 17.03
C SER A 32 23.70 -12.67 16.58
N THR A 33 22.45 -12.61 17.05
CA THR A 33 21.35 -13.51 16.65
C THR A 33 20.44 -12.89 15.58
N GLY A 34 20.70 -11.63 15.21
CA GLY A 34 19.96 -10.84 14.23
C GLY A 34 18.73 -10.11 14.76
N ARG A 35 18.54 -10.00 16.08
CA ARG A 35 17.43 -9.21 16.64
C ARG A 35 17.76 -7.72 16.57
N VAL A 36 16.77 -6.90 16.29
CA VAL A 36 16.90 -5.43 16.20
C VAL A 36 16.62 -4.80 17.56
N GLN A 37 17.66 -4.66 18.38
CA GLN A 37 17.57 -4.19 19.77
C GLN A 37 16.97 -2.78 19.92
N LYS A 38 17.17 -1.90 18.91
CA LYS A 38 16.71 -0.49 18.93
C LYS A 38 15.82 -0.14 17.75
N PHE A 39 14.86 -1.00 17.43
CA PHE A 39 14.01 -0.87 16.24
C PHE A 39 13.40 0.53 16.05
N ARG A 40 12.83 1.15 17.09
CA ARG A 40 12.28 2.52 17.02
C ARG A 40 13.32 3.58 16.60
N GLN A 41 14.58 3.42 17.04
CA GLN A 41 15.67 4.31 16.65
C GLN A 41 16.09 4.07 15.20
N THR A 42 16.13 2.81 14.77
CA THR A 42 16.34 2.42 13.37
C THR A 42 15.27 3.03 12.47
N CYS A 43 13.98 2.92 12.82
CA CYS A 43 12.89 3.57 12.08
C CYS A 43 13.06 5.10 12.01
N LYS A 44 13.53 5.74 13.09
CA LYS A 44 13.82 7.18 13.09
C LYS A 44 14.91 7.56 12.08
N LEU A 45 15.93 6.71 11.92
CA LEU A 45 16.99 6.89 10.92
C LEU A 45 16.46 6.64 9.50
N ILE A 46 15.74 5.53 9.28
CA ILE A 46 15.14 5.20 7.98
C ILE A 46 14.22 6.33 7.51
N ARG A 47 13.30 6.80 8.36
CA ARG A 47 12.39 7.91 8.02
C ARG A 47 13.14 9.18 7.60
N LYS A 48 14.30 9.46 8.19
CA LYS A 48 15.10 10.67 7.90
C LYS A 48 16.01 10.51 6.70
N ARG A 49 16.62 9.33 6.53
CA ARG A 49 17.77 9.10 5.66
C ARG A 49 17.48 8.15 4.51
N GLY A 50 16.47 7.29 4.66
CA GLY A 50 16.24 6.14 3.79
C GLY A 50 17.21 4.99 4.04
N LEU A 51 17.12 3.98 3.19
CA LEU A 51 17.97 2.80 3.15
C LEU A 51 18.83 2.78 1.88
N ALA A 52 20.01 2.18 2.01
CA ALA A 52 20.75 1.69 0.84
C ALA A 52 19.95 0.58 0.14
N LYS A 53 20.10 0.45 -1.18
CA LYS A 53 19.31 -0.48 -2.02
C LYS A 53 19.40 -1.92 -1.51
N GLU A 54 20.59 -2.32 -1.09
CA GLU A 54 20.94 -3.69 -0.66
C GLU A 54 20.28 -4.08 0.67
N LEU A 55 19.77 -3.11 1.43
CA LEU A 55 19.12 -3.35 2.72
C LEU A 55 17.61 -3.56 2.60
N ARG A 56 17.00 -3.23 1.46
CA ARG A 56 15.53 -3.22 1.31
C ARG A 56 14.93 -4.61 1.54
N SER A 57 15.53 -5.65 0.99
CA SER A 57 15.05 -7.04 1.16
C SER A 57 15.06 -7.51 2.61
N GLN A 58 15.97 -6.98 3.43
CA GLN A 58 16.02 -7.32 4.87
C GLN A 58 15.13 -6.41 5.72
N ALA A 59 15.03 -5.13 5.35
CA ALA A 59 14.34 -4.12 6.14
C ALA A 59 12.82 -4.07 5.89
N TRP A 60 12.38 -4.30 4.66
CA TRP A 60 10.96 -4.21 4.29
C TRP A 60 10.07 -5.19 5.08
N PRO A 61 10.45 -6.47 5.25
CA PRO A 61 9.67 -7.40 6.07
C PRO A 61 9.52 -6.93 7.52
N LEU A 62 10.54 -6.28 8.10
CA LEU A 62 10.46 -5.71 9.44
C LEU A 62 9.56 -4.47 9.48
N LEU A 63 9.66 -3.58 8.49
CA LEU A 63 8.85 -2.35 8.40
C LEU A 63 7.36 -2.65 8.18
N LEU A 64 7.05 -3.73 7.47
CA LEU A 64 5.69 -4.21 7.22
C LEU A 64 5.17 -5.14 8.33
N SER A 65 5.98 -5.43 9.35
CA SER A 65 5.67 -6.33 10.46
C SER A 65 5.45 -7.79 10.05
N CYS A 66 6.07 -8.22 8.95
CA CYS A 66 6.16 -9.63 8.56
C CYS A 66 7.10 -10.41 9.49
N TYR A 67 8.18 -9.77 9.91
CA TYR A 67 9.10 -10.27 10.94
C TYR A 67 8.99 -9.43 12.19
N ALA A 68 9.04 -10.09 13.35
CA ALA A 68 9.14 -9.37 14.60
C ALA A 68 10.56 -8.80 14.79
N PRO A 69 10.73 -7.57 15.31
CA PRO A 69 12.06 -6.99 15.49
C PRO A 69 12.95 -7.81 16.43
N ASP A 70 12.38 -8.50 17.40
CA ASP A 70 13.05 -9.37 18.35
C ASP A 70 13.21 -10.83 17.85
N GLU A 71 12.84 -11.10 16.60
CA GLU A 71 13.02 -12.40 15.98
C GLU A 71 14.47 -12.61 15.49
N THR A 72 14.96 -13.84 15.70
CA THR A 72 16.30 -14.26 15.28
C THR A 72 16.34 -14.57 13.78
N ILE A 73 17.54 -14.66 13.20
CA ILE A 73 17.72 -15.08 11.79
C ILE A 73 17.08 -16.45 11.53
N ALA A 74 17.26 -17.40 12.45
CA ALA A 74 16.66 -18.73 12.32
C ALA A 74 15.13 -18.69 12.39
N GLY A 75 14.56 -17.83 13.25
CA GLY A 75 13.11 -17.61 13.31
C GLY A 75 12.56 -17.03 12.00
N ARG A 76 13.22 -15.99 11.47
CA ARG A 76 12.87 -15.38 10.18
C ARG A 76 12.92 -16.38 9.03
N GLN A 77 13.90 -17.28 9.04
CA GLN A 77 13.98 -18.36 8.04
C GLN A 77 12.78 -19.30 8.15
N ALA A 78 12.41 -19.74 9.36
CA ALA A 78 11.23 -20.59 9.55
C ALA A 78 9.93 -19.91 9.09
N VAL A 79 9.79 -18.59 9.33
CA VAL A 79 8.65 -17.80 8.81
C VAL A 79 8.67 -17.74 7.28
N SER A 80 9.86 -17.58 6.67
CA SER A 80 10.03 -17.60 5.21
C SER A 80 9.64 -18.95 4.61
N ASP A 81 10.10 -20.04 5.21
CA ASP A 81 9.81 -21.40 4.77
C ASP A 81 8.31 -21.71 4.86
N ALA A 82 7.65 -21.27 5.93
CA ALA A 82 6.20 -21.39 6.10
C ALA A 82 5.43 -20.61 5.02
N ALA A 83 5.85 -19.37 4.72
CA ALA A 83 5.21 -18.60 3.65
C ALA A 83 5.42 -19.20 2.26
N GLN A 84 6.56 -19.85 2.02
CA GLN A 84 6.78 -20.57 0.76
C GLN A 84 5.81 -21.75 0.62
N GLN A 85 5.58 -22.50 1.70
CA GLN A 85 4.60 -23.60 1.72
C GLN A 85 3.18 -23.07 1.51
N GLU A 86 2.82 -21.98 2.17
CA GLU A 86 1.51 -21.33 2.02
C GLU A 86 1.27 -20.84 0.58
N LEU A 87 2.23 -20.12 -0.01
CA LEU A 87 2.14 -19.66 -1.39
C LEU A 87 1.94 -20.83 -2.37
N ASN A 88 2.72 -21.90 -2.21
CA ASN A 88 2.59 -23.10 -3.05
C ASN A 88 1.21 -23.76 -2.89
N SER A 89 0.71 -23.85 -1.65
CA SER A 89 -0.62 -24.38 -1.36
C SER A 89 -1.72 -23.55 -2.00
N LEU A 90 -1.66 -22.22 -1.89
CA LEU A 90 -2.63 -21.31 -2.52
C LEU A 90 -2.64 -21.46 -4.04
N LEU A 91 -1.48 -21.54 -4.67
CA LEU A 91 -1.37 -21.72 -6.12
C LEU A 91 -1.92 -23.07 -6.59
N GLN A 92 -1.66 -24.15 -5.84
CA GLN A 92 -2.22 -25.48 -6.13
C GLN A 92 -3.74 -25.48 -6.01
N GLN A 93 -4.28 -24.83 -4.98
CA GLN A 93 -5.73 -24.72 -4.78
C GLN A 93 -6.36 -23.86 -5.87
N ALA A 94 -5.76 -22.71 -6.19
CA ALA A 94 -6.23 -21.81 -7.25
C ALA A 94 -6.23 -22.46 -8.66
N ALA A 95 -5.41 -23.48 -8.88
CA ALA A 95 -5.36 -24.25 -10.12
C ALA A 95 -6.35 -25.43 -10.17
N ALA A 96 -6.99 -25.78 -9.05
CA ALA A 96 -7.91 -26.90 -8.99
C ALA A 96 -9.28 -26.55 -9.61
N PRO A 97 -9.89 -27.43 -10.44
CA PRO A 97 -11.16 -27.14 -11.12
C PRO A 97 -12.31 -26.75 -10.18
N ASP A 98 -12.36 -27.35 -8.98
CA ASP A 98 -13.42 -27.12 -8.00
C ASP A 98 -13.26 -25.82 -7.19
N ALA A 99 -12.08 -25.20 -7.27
CA ALA A 99 -11.74 -24.02 -6.46
C ALA A 99 -12.49 -22.75 -6.90
N HIS A 100 -12.95 -22.71 -8.15
CA HIS A 100 -13.64 -21.55 -8.72
C HIS A 100 -15.02 -21.34 -8.07
N ASN A 101 -15.71 -22.44 -7.72
CA ASN A 101 -17.02 -22.39 -7.05
C ASN A 101 -16.93 -21.77 -5.64
N ASN A 102 -15.89 -22.13 -4.88
CA ASN A 102 -15.68 -21.59 -3.53
C ASN A 102 -15.29 -20.12 -3.56
N PHE A 103 -14.50 -19.72 -4.57
CA PHE A 103 -14.16 -18.32 -4.81
C PHE A 103 -15.42 -17.50 -5.11
N GLU A 104 -16.26 -17.94 -6.05
CA GLU A 104 -17.48 -17.25 -6.48
C GLU A 104 -18.50 -17.02 -5.36
N LEU A 105 -18.67 -18.03 -4.50
CA LEU A 105 -19.54 -17.91 -3.32
C LEU A 105 -19.02 -16.84 -2.34
N SER A 106 -17.71 -16.67 -2.26
CA SER A 106 -17.05 -15.77 -1.31
C SER A 106 -16.82 -14.35 -1.88
N SER A 107 -16.76 -14.21 -3.20
CA SER A 107 -16.51 -12.94 -3.91
C SER A 107 -17.76 -12.08 -4.11
N GLY A 108 -18.95 -12.58 -3.74
CA GLY A 108 -20.20 -11.87 -3.96
C GLY A 108 -20.70 -11.94 -5.41
N GLY A 109 -20.29 -12.96 -6.17
CA GLY A 109 -20.80 -13.23 -7.52
C GLY A 109 -19.84 -12.89 -8.67
N GLU A 110 -18.59 -12.51 -8.38
CA GLU A 110 -17.55 -12.39 -9.42
C GLU A 110 -16.89 -13.75 -9.68
N THR A 111 -16.78 -14.13 -10.96
CA THR A 111 -16.18 -15.42 -11.33
C THR A 111 -14.66 -15.40 -11.19
N TRP A 112 -14.09 -16.58 -10.97
CA TRP A 112 -12.65 -16.74 -10.91
C TRP A 112 -11.98 -16.36 -12.24
N GLU A 113 -12.60 -16.72 -13.37
CA GLU A 113 -12.09 -16.40 -14.71
C GLU A 113 -12.10 -14.88 -14.97
N GLN A 114 -13.09 -14.15 -14.44
CA GLN A 114 -13.11 -12.68 -14.50
C GLN A 114 -11.91 -12.08 -13.76
N ASN A 115 -11.61 -12.59 -12.56
CA ASN A 115 -10.44 -12.17 -11.78
C ASN A 115 -9.12 -12.45 -12.51
N VAL A 116 -8.92 -13.68 -13.00
CA VAL A 116 -7.73 -14.08 -13.75
C VAL A 116 -7.55 -13.24 -15.01
N ARG A 117 -8.63 -12.96 -15.75
CA ARG A 117 -8.59 -12.10 -16.94
C ARG A 117 -8.19 -10.67 -16.62
N ARG A 118 -8.67 -10.11 -15.51
CA ARG A 118 -8.28 -8.79 -15.03
C ARG A 118 -6.80 -8.75 -14.65
N ILE A 119 -6.31 -9.77 -13.94
CA ILE A 119 -4.89 -9.93 -13.63
C ILE A 119 -4.06 -9.91 -14.92
N ALA A 120 -4.37 -10.77 -15.88
CA ALA A 120 -3.64 -10.86 -17.15
C ALA A 120 -3.63 -9.52 -17.92
N THR A 121 -4.75 -8.82 -17.93
CA THR A 121 -4.86 -7.50 -18.57
C THR A 121 -3.96 -6.47 -17.89
N ASP A 122 -3.94 -6.46 -16.56
CA ASP A 122 -3.18 -5.49 -15.78
C ASP A 122 -1.68 -5.77 -15.80
N VAL A 123 -1.28 -7.03 -15.73
CA VAL A 123 0.14 -7.45 -15.84
C VAL A 123 0.76 -6.93 -17.13
N ASN A 124 0.07 -7.07 -18.27
CA ASN A 124 0.56 -6.60 -19.56
C ASN A 124 0.82 -5.08 -19.61
N ARG A 125 0.04 -4.28 -18.86
CA ARG A 125 0.16 -2.82 -18.79
C ARG A 125 0.91 -2.29 -17.57
N THR A 126 1.39 -3.18 -16.70
CA THR A 126 2.10 -2.78 -15.48
C THR A 126 3.51 -2.32 -15.84
N ASP A 127 3.92 -1.19 -15.26
CA ASP A 127 5.28 -0.71 -15.36
C ASP A 127 6.16 -1.49 -14.37
N CYS A 128 7.10 -2.27 -14.88
CA CYS A 128 7.94 -3.21 -14.14
C CYS A 128 9.39 -2.72 -13.92
N GLY A 129 9.70 -1.48 -14.30
CA GLY A 129 11.03 -0.90 -14.14
C GLY A 129 11.54 -0.24 -15.42
N SER A 130 12.31 0.82 -15.27
CA SER A 130 12.73 1.71 -16.37
C SER A 130 13.97 1.23 -17.15
N GLY A 131 14.37 -0.03 -17.02
CA GLY A 131 15.56 -0.57 -17.66
C GLY A 131 15.29 -1.11 -19.07
N ASN A 132 16.35 -1.23 -19.88
CA ASN A 132 16.38 -2.09 -21.08
C ASN A 132 16.28 -3.56 -20.67
N ILE A 133 15.12 -3.97 -20.14
CA ILE A 133 14.84 -5.36 -19.81
C ILE A 133 14.66 -6.16 -21.10
N THR A 134 15.19 -7.38 -21.13
CA THR A 134 14.97 -8.26 -22.27
C THR A 134 13.51 -8.76 -22.29
N ALA A 135 13.08 -9.33 -23.42
CA ALA A 135 11.76 -9.92 -23.52
C ALA A 135 11.59 -11.10 -22.55
N GLU A 136 12.65 -11.87 -22.32
CA GLU A 136 12.68 -12.99 -21.37
C GLU A 136 12.56 -12.48 -19.92
N GLU A 137 13.29 -11.43 -19.55
CA GLU A 137 13.19 -10.81 -18.23
C GLU A 137 11.79 -10.26 -17.99
N ARG A 138 11.19 -9.61 -18.99
CA ARG A 138 9.82 -9.14 -18.92
C ARG A 138 8.84 -10.28 -18.71
N SER A 139 8.96 -11.36 -19.49
CA SER A 139 8.10 -12.54 -19.36
C SER A 139 8.24 -13.19 -17.98
N ALA A 140 9.44 -13.21 -17.42
CA ALA A 140 9.68 -13.75 -16.07
C ALA A 140 8.99 -12.88 -15.00
N ILE A 141 9.06 -11.54 -15.11
CA ILE A 141 8.36 -10.63 -14.20
C ILE A 141 6.84 -10.79 -14.32
N ASP A 142 6.32 -10.86 -15.55
CA ASP A 142 4.89 -11.01 -15.80
C ASP A 142 4.33 -12.33 -15.24
N ALA A 143 5.11 -13.42 -15.34
CA ALA A 143 4.77 -14.70 -14.71
C ALA A 143 4.71 -14.59 -13.19
N ARG A 144 5.71 -13.93 -12.56
CA ARG A 144 5.76 -13.71 -11.11
C ARG A 144 4.62 -12.82 -10.61
N LEU A 145 4.31 -11.73 -11.33
CA LEU A 145 3.14 -10.89 -11.05
C LEU A 145 1.86 -11.72 -11.09
N THR A 146 1.68 -12.52 -12.14
CA THR A 146 0.49 -13.36 -12.32
C THR A 146 0.37 -14.39 -11.19
N HIS A 147 1.45 -15.07 -10.81
CA HIS A 147 1.45 -16.05 -9.72
C HIS A 147 1.04 -15.41 -8.39
N ILE A 148 1.72 -14.34 -7.98
CA ILE A 148 1.49 -13.74 -6.65
C ILE A 148 0.12 -13.05 -6.58
N LEU A 149 -0.34 -12.40 -7.66
CA LEU A 149 -1.69 -11.81 -7.70
C LEU A 149 -2.78 -12.87 -7.67
N THR A 150 -2.59 -13.99 -8.37
CA THR A 150 -3.52 -15.14 -8.34
C THR A 150 -3.58 -15.73 -6.94
N ALA A 151 -2.43 -15.97 -6.30
CA ALA A 151 -2.38 -16.48 -4.92
C ALA A 151 -3.07 -15.53 -3.93
N TYR A 152 -2.88 -14.22 -4.06
CA TYR A 152 -3.55 -13.25 -3.21
C TYR A 152 -5.06 -13.20 -3.45
N ALA A 153 -5.50 -13.18 -4.71
CA ALA A 153 -6.93 -13.18 -5.04
C ALA A 153 -7.63 -14.39 -4.42
N TYR A 154 -7.00 -15.56 -4.47
CA TYR A 154 -7.52 -16.77 -3.84
C TYR A 154 -7.50 -16.70 -2.29
N CYS A 155 -6.47 -16.08 -1.71
CA CYS A 155 -6.32 -15.90 -0.27
C CYS A 155 -7.40 -14.97 0.34
N ASP A 156 -7.80 -13.91 -0.36
CA ASP A 156 -8.82 -12.95 0.07
C ASP A 156 -9.91 -12.80 -1.01
N PRO A 157 -10.81 -13.80 -1.17
CA PRO A 157 -11.78 -13.83 -2.26
C PRO A 157 -12.81 -12.69 -2.22
N VAL A 158 -13.04 -12.10 -1.04
CA VAL A 158 -13.92 -10.93 -0.88
C VAL A 158 -13.33 -9.69 -1.57
N VAL A 159 -11.99 -9.57 -1.59
CA VAL A 159 -11.30 -8.51 -2.34
C VAL A 159 -11.00 -8.96 -3.76
N GLY A 160 -10.61 -10.23 -3.93
CA GLY A 160 -10.12 -10.79 -5.17
C GLY A 160 -8.95 -9.98 -5.73
N TYR A 161 -9.02 -9.70 -7.02
CA TYR A 161 -8.12 -8.81 -7.73
C TYR A 161 -8.82 -7.50 -8.11
N CYS A 162 -8.23 -6.39 -7.67
CA CYS A 162 -8.63 -5.05 -8.04
C CYS A 162 -7.54 -4.35 -8.85
N GLN A 163 -7.97 -3.51 -9.81
CA GLN A 163 -7.06 -2.71 -10.62
C GLN A 163 -6.19 -1.82 -9.71
N GLY A 164 -4.89 -1.78 -9.99
CA GLY A 164 -3.88 -1.07 -9.19
C GLY A 164 -3.09 -1.97 -8.24
N MET A 165 -3.57 -3.19 -7.94
CA MET A 165 -2.82 -4.15 -7.12
C MET A 165 -1.52 -4.61 -7.79
N ALA A 166 -1.50 -4.73 -9.12
CA ALA A 166 -0.29 -5.06 -9.88
C ALA A 166 0.79 -3.97 -9.74
N ASP A 167 0.37 -2.69 -9.73
CA ASP A 167 1.29 -1.57 -9.51
C ASP A 167 1.90 -1.64 -8.10
N ILE A 168 1.10 -2.03 -7.10
CA ILE A 168 1.58 -2.19 -5.72
C ILE A 168 2.54 -3.36 -5.60
N LEU A 169 2.29 -4.48 -6.29
CA LEU A 169 3.14 -5.66 -6.25
C LEU A 169 4.50 -5.43 -6.95
N SER A 170 4.50 -4.69 -8.06
CA SER A 170 5.70 -4.53 -8.92
C SER A 170 7.00 -4.14 -8.16
N PRO A 171 7.02 -3.22 -7.17
CA PRO A 171 8.25 -2.85 -6.47
C PRO A 171 8.72 -3.96 -5.53
N PHE A 172 7.82 -4.80 -5.00
CA PHE A 172 8.22 -5.96 -4.19
C PHE A 172 9.01 -6.97 -5.03
N LEU A 173 8.60 -7.23 -6.28
CA LEU A 173 9.35 -8.15 -7.15
C LEU A 173 10.76 -7.66 -7.48
N LEU A 174 10.96 -6.35 -7.53
CA LEU A 174 12.29 -5.73 -7.72
C LEU A 174 13.14 -5.75 -6.47
N VAL A 175 12.53 -5.67 -5.28
CA VAL A 175 13.23 -5.82 -3.99
C VAL A 175 13.57 -7.29 -3.70
N PHE A 176 12.75 -8.22 -4.18
CA PHE A 176 12.87 -9.66 -3.98
C PHE A 176 13.00 -10.39 -5.33
N PRO A 177 14.13 -10.28 -6.06
CA PRO A 177 14.23 -10.73 -7.45
C PRO A 177 14.07 -12.26 -7.64
N GLN A 178 14.16 -13.06 -6.59
CA GLN A 178 14.08 -14.53 -6.65
C GLN A 178 13.35 -15.15 -5.44
N ASP A 179 12.62 -14.34 -4.67
CA ASP A 179 11.95 -14.79 -3.44
C ASP A 179 10.47 -14.43 -3.50
N ASP A 180 9.70 -15.26 -4.20
CA ASP A 180 8.26 -15.05 -4.39
C ASP A 180 7.49 -15.22 -3.08
N ALA A 181 7.97 -16.08 -2.17
CA ALA A 181 7.36 -16.26 -0.85
C ALA A 181 7.44 -14.99 -0.03
N LEU A 182 8.62 -14.38 0.07
CA LEU A 182 8.82 -13.15 0.82
C LEU A 182 8.14 -11.95 0.13
N ALA A 183 8.15 -11.92 -1.21
CA ALA A 183 7.41 -10.92 -1.99
C ALA A 183 5.89 -11.02 -1.73
N PHE A 184 5.32 -12.23 -1.80
CA PHE A 184 3.90 -12.49 -1.50
C PHE A 184 3.58 -12.10 -0.05
N MET A 185 4.39 -12.54 0.92
CA MET A 185 4.18 -12.24 2.34
C MET A 185 4.19 -10.73 2.60
N CYS A 186 5.14 -9.98 2.02
CA CYS A 186 5.21 -8.52 2.16
C CYS A 186 4.12 -7.79 1.38
N PHE A 187 3.72 -8.30 0.21
CA PHE A 187 2.63 -7.75 -0.56
C PHE A 187 1.30 -7.94 0.16
N ALA A 188 1.00 -9.17 0.58
CA ALA A 188 -0.15 -9.52 1.38
C ALA A 188 -0.15 -8.65 2.64
N ALA A 189 0.90 -8.76 3.48
CA ALA A 189 1.54 -7.67 4.22
C ALA A 189 0.83 -6.31 4.21
N PHE A 190 1.10 -5.64 3.11
CA PHE A 190 0.68 -4.30 2.83
C PHE A 190 -0.79 -4.23 2.45
N MET A 191 -1.28 -5.16 1.61
CA MET A 191 -2.67 -5.27 1.22
C MET A 191 -3.61 -5.41 2.42
N GLY A 192 -3.25 -6.19 3.45
CA GLY A 192 -4.05 -6.31 4.68
C GLY A 192 -4.22 -4.99 5.43
N GLN A 193 -3.23 -4.08 5.33
CA GLN A 193 -3.31 -2.72 5.91
C GLN A 193 -4.25 -1.81 5.10
N ILE A 194 -4.30 -1.99 3.78
CA ILE A 194 -5.08 -1.15 2.86
C ILE A 194 -6.32 -1.86 2.31
N ARG A 195 -6.68 -3.02 2.87
CA ARG A 195 -7.77 -3.90 2.41
C ARG A 195 -9.09 -3.16 2.19
N GLN A 196 -9.41 -2.23 3.10
CA GLN A 196 -10.61 -1.41 3.05
C GLN A 196 -10.70 -0.51 1.80
N ASN A 197 -9.58 -0.23 1.13
CA ASN A 197 -9.57 0.54 -0.12
C ASN A 197 -10.07 -0.28 -1.31
N PHE A 198 -10.10 -1.61 -1.19
CA PHE A 198 -10.41 -2.54 -2.29
C PHE A 198 -11.71 -3.33 -2.09
N LEU A 199 -12.36 -3.19 -0.93
CA LEU A 199 -13.70 -3.73 -0.75
C LEU A 199 -14.73 -2.98 -1.60
N GLU A 200 -15.85 -3.63 -1.88
CA GLU A 200 -17.00 -3.01 -2.54
C GLU A 200 -17.41 -1.71 -1.85
N GLY A 201 -17.69 -0.67 -2.65
CA GLY A 201 -17.97 0.69 -2.17
C GLY A 201 -16.73 1.46 -1.64
N GLN A 202 -15.55 0.83 -1.60
CA GLN A 202 -14.27 1.45 -1.27
C GLN A 202 -14.29 2.30 0.03
N PRO A 203 -14.79 1.75 1.15
CA PRO A 203 -14.97 2.50 2.40
C PRO A 203 -13.66 3.10 2.94
N GLY A 204 -12.52 2.43 2.70
CA GLY A 204 -11.21 2.92 3.10
C GLY A 204 -10.80 4.21 2.38
N VAL A 205 -11.12 4.34 1.09
CA VAL A 205 -10.84 5.56 0.31
C VAL A 205 -11.72 6.71 0.78
N HIS A 206 -13.02 6.46 0.97
CA HIS A 206 -13.96 7.45 1.49
C HIS A 206 -13.54 7.98 2.87
N SER A 207 -13.18 7.08 3.80
CA SER A 207 -12.67 7.45 5.12
C SER A 207 -11.38 8.29 5.03
N SER A 208 -10.46 7.90 4.13
CA SER A 208 -9.22 8.64 3.89
C SER A 208 -9.50 10.07 3.40
N ILE A 209 -10.42 10.25 2.46
CA ILE A 209 -10.80 11.56 1.92
C ILE A 209 -11.41 12.46 3.01
N GLN A 210 -12.33 11.91 3.82
CA GLN A 210 -12.90 12.64 4.96
C GLN A 210 -11.82 13.05 5.96
N HIS A 211 -10.89 12.15 6.26
CA HIS A 211 -9.79 12.43 7.17
C HIS A 211 -8.84 13.50 6.62
N ILE A 212 -8.49 13.47 5.34
CA ILE A 212 -7.70 14.52 4.67
C ILE A 212 -8.40 15.88 4.80
N GLY A 213 -9.71 15.94 4.55
CA GLY A 213 -10.49 17.15 4.72
C GLY A 213 -10.43 17.69 6.15
N SER A 214 -10.65 16.83 7.14
CA SER A 214 -10.55 17.18 8.56
C SER A 214 -9.14 17.67 8.94
N LEU A 215 -8.08 17.00 8.49
CA LEU A 215 -6.69 17.42 8.72
C LEU A 215 -6.44 18.83 8.17
N LEU A 216 -6.92 19.14 6.96
CA LEU A 216 -6.75 20.44 6.33
C LEU A 216 -7.63 21.53 6.98
N GLN A 217 -8.85 21.21 7.38
CA GLN A 217 -9.71 22.14 8.12
C GLN A 217 -9.04 22.63 9.41
N HIS A 218 -8.36 21.73 10.13
CA HIS A 218 -7.66 22.08 11.36
C HIS A 218 -6.29 22.74 11.10
N ALA A 219 -5.48 22.19 10.20
CA ALA A 219 -4.11 22.62 10.00
C ALA A 219 -3.96 23.81 9.04
N ASP A 220 -4.89 23.97 8.09
CA ASP A 220 -4.90 25.06 7.11
C ASP A 220 -6.31 25.36 6.55
N PRO A 221 -7.21 25.97 7.35
CA PRO A 221 -8.60 26.20 6.94
C PRO A 221 -8.74 27.03 5.66
N LYS A 222 -7.78 27.92 5.36
CA LYS A 222 -7.81 28.74 4.14
C LYS A 222 -7.53 27.88 2.89
N LEU A 223 -6.66 26.88 3.00
CA LEU A 223 -6.43 25.93 1.91
C LEU A 223 -7.66 25.07 1.67
N TRP A 224 -8.27 24.56 2.74
CA TRP A 224 -9.47 23.73 2.64
C TRP A 224 -10.63 24.46 1.97
N ARG A 225 -10.92 25.70 2.40
CA ARG A 225 -11.97 26.53 1.76
C ARG A 225 -11.72 26.77 0.27
N GLN A 226 -10.46 26.86 -0.15
CA GLN A 226 -10.14 26.97 -1.58
C GLN A 226 -10.47 25.68 -2.32
N ILE A 227 -10.14 24.52 -1.74
CA ILE A 227 -10.47 23.20 -2.31
C ILE A 227 -11.99 23.04 -2.43
N GLU A 228 -12.75 23.44 -1.40
CA GLU A 228 -14.22 23.45 -1.46
C GLU A 228 -14.76 24.39 -2.54
N LYS A 229 -14.19 25.60 -2.67
CA LYS A 229 -14.57 26.55 -3.71
C LYS A 229 -14.30 26.03 -5.14
N LEU A 230 -13.29 25.18 -5.29
CA LEU A 230 -12.96 24.51 -6.55
C LEU A 230 -13.75 23.21 -6.75
N ASP A 231 -14.74 22.91 -5.90
CA ASP A 231 -15.55 21.68 -5.93
C ASP A 231 -14.74 20.38 -5.82
N MET A 232 -13.57 20.43 -5.16
CA MET A 232 -12.64 19.31 -5.00
C MET A 232 -12.74 18.61 -3.65
N SER A 233 -13.80 18.88 -2.88
CA SER A 233 -14.04 18.28 -1.56
C SER A 233 -14.34 16.77 -1.64
N THR A 234 -14.78 16.29 -2.79
CA THR A 234 -14.98 14.86 -3.11
C THR A 234 -13.69 14.06 -3.12
N GLY A 235 -12.52 14.70 -3.20
CA GLY A 235 -11.22 14.02 -3.10
C GLY A 235 -10.82 13.19 -4.34
N VAL A 236 -11.50 13.35 -5.48
CA VAL A 236 -11.21 12.62 -6.73
C VAL A 236 -9.72 12.71 -7.13
N PHE A 237 -9.08 13.84 -6.87
CA PHE A 237 -7.65 14.05 -7.12
C PHE A 237 -6.73 13.10 -6.32
N ALA A 238 -7.17 12.62 -5.16
CA ALA A 238 -6.37 11.76 -4.28
C ALA A 238 -6.64 10.27 -4.50
N PHE A 239 -7.67 9.91 -5.27
CA PHE A 239 -8.12 8.53 -5.44
C PHE A 239 -6.99 7.60 -5.88
N ARG A 240 -6.29 7.96 -6.95
CA ARG A 240 -5.17 7.15 -7.48
C ARG A 240 -4.02 7.03 -6.48
N MET A 241 -3.67 8.12 -5.79
CA MET A 241 -2.63 8.12 -4.75
C MET A 241 -2.97 7.15 -3.62
N LEU A 242 -4.23 7.13 -3.18
CA LEU A 242 -4.69 6.30 -2.08
C LEU A 242 -4.90 4.84 -2.47
N VAL A 243 -5.30 4.54 -3.69
CA VAL A 243 -5.47 3.16 -4.16
C VAL A 243 -4.12 2.56 -4.52
N CYS A 244 -3.31 3.24 -5.34
CA CYS A 244 -2.00 2.75 -5.80
C CYS A 244 -0.86 3.06 -4.83
N GLN A 245 -1.15 3.57 -3.63
CA GLN A 245 -0.15 3.91 -2.61
C GLN A 245 1.00 4.80 -3.14
N PHE A 246 0.66 5.84 -3.90
CA PHE A 246 1.58 6.79 -4.55
C PHE A 246 2.51 6.20 -5.62
N ARG A 247 2.37 4.92 -5.98
CA ARG A 247 3.24 4.26 -6.97
C ARG A 247 3.21 4.97 -8.32
N ARG A 248 2.05 5.47 -8.76
CA ARG A 248 1.88 6.11 -10.08
C ARG A 248 2.39 7.55 -10.11
N GLU A 249 2.75 8.10 -8.96
CA GLU A 249 3.17 9.49 -8.74
C GLU A 249 4.68 9.63 -8.51
N LEU A 250 5.37 8.49 -8.46
CA LEU A 250 6.78 8.37 -8.14
C LEU A 250 7.48 7.51 -9.19
N THR A 251 8.75 7.80 -9.46
CA THR A 251 9.62 6.87 -10.18
C THR A 251 9.87 5.62 -9.33
N PHE A 252 10.42 4.56 -9.92
CA PHE A 252 10.81 3.38 -9.13
C PHE A 252 11.84 3.71 -8.06
N ASP A 253 12.85 4.52 -8.39
CA ASP A 253 13.87 4.90 -7.42
C ASP A 253 13.28 5.69 -6.24
N ASP A 254 12.31 6.57 -6.54
CA ASP A 254 11.65 7.38 -5.51
C ASP A 254 10.62 6.58 -4.70
N VAL A 255 9.88 5.64 -5.30
CA VAL A 255 8.85 4.86 -4.58
C VAL A 255 9.46 4.00 -3.49
N PHE A 256 10.62 3.39 -3.75
CA PHE A 256 11.32 2.62 -2.72
C PHE A 256 11.68 3.49 -1.51
N GLY A 257 12.24 4.68 -1.78
CA GLY A 257 12.62 5.64 -0.76
C GLY A 257 11.41 6.22 -0.02
N PHE A 258 10.30 6.41 -0.72
CA PHE A 258 9.06 6.93 -0.14
C PHE A 258 8.41 5.90 0.80
N TRP A 259 8.19 4.67 0.34
CA TRP A 259 7.55 3.60 1.13
C TRP A 259 8.34 3.23 2.37
N GLU A 260 9.67 3.04 2.28
CA GLU A 260 10.47 2.71 3.47
C GLU A 260 10.42 3.81 4.53
N ARG A 261 10.38 5.09 4.11
CA ARG A 261 10.28 6.24 5.02
C ARG A 261 8.87 6.34 5.60
N LEU A 262 7.84 6.06 4.81
CA LEU A 262 6.44 6.02 5.23
C LEU A 262 6.24 4.94 6.28
N TRP A 263 6.55 3.68 5.98
CA TRP A 263 6.39 2.57 6.92
C TRP A 263 7.22 2.77 8.18
N ALA A 264 8.46 3.28 8.07
CA ALA A 264 9.25 3.63 9.25
C ALA A 264 8.58 4.74 10.11
N ALA A 265 7.91 5.71 9.49
CA ALA A 265 7.14 6.72 10.21
C ALA A 265 5.91 6.11 10.90
N GLU A 266 5.21 5.20 10.22
CA GLU A 266 4.03 4.49 10.73
C GLU A 266 4.38 3.57 11.90
N GLN A 267 5.51 2.85 11.84
CA GLN A 267 6.04 2.07 12.96
C GLN A 267 6.31 2.93 14.20
N MET A 268 6.75 4.19 14.02
CA MET A 268 6.98 5.12 15.13
C MET A 268 5.69 5.76 15.67
N ALA A 269 4.69 5.93 14.80
CA ALA A 269 3.42 6.57 15.07
C ALA A 269 2.35 5.59 15.58
N HIS A 270 2.51 4.30 15.29
CA HIS A 270 1.53 3.23 15.50
C HIS A 270 0.19 3.49 14.77
N CYS A 271 0.23 4.13 13.59
CA CYS A 271 -0.93 4.36 12.73
C CYS A 271 -0.50 4.63 11.29
N GLN A 272 -1.42 4.48 10.32
CA GLN A 272 -1.19 4.84 8.93
C GLN A 272 -1.04 6.36 8.74
N LEU A 273 -0.15 6.76 7.83
CA LEU A 273 0.17 8.16 7.55
C LEU A 273 -0.08 8.56 6.09
N LYS A 274 -0.62 7.68 5.24
CA LYS A 274 -0.96 7.98 3.84
C LYS A 274 -1.83 9.24 3.68
N ASP A 275 -2.82 9.44 4.56
CA ASP A 275 -3.70 10.63 4.53
C ASP A 275 -2.93 11.91 4.89
N HIS A 276 -2.00 11.80 5.85
CA HIS A 276 -1.13 12.89 6.23
C HIS A 276 -0.16 13.25 5.10
N CYS A 277 0.25 12.28 4.27
CA CYS A 277 1.04 12.53 3.07
C CYS A 277 0.25 13.34 2.04
N VAL A 278 -1.01 12.97 1.75
CA VAL A 278 -1.85 13.76 0.82
C VAL A 278 -2.08 15.18 1.37
N ALA A 279 -2.44 15.33 2.64
CA ALA A 279 -2.64 16.63 3.26
C ALA A 279 -1.33 17.48 3.27
N ALA A 280 -0.19 16.85 3.54
CA ALA A 280 1.11 17.52 3.49
C ALA A 280 1.46 17.98 2.07
N LEU A 281 1.21 17.14 1.08
CA LEU A 281 1.45 17.43 -0.33
C LEU A 281 0.68 18.68 -0.79
N LEU A 282 -0.60 18.77 -0.44
CA LEU A 282 -1.43 19.95 -0.71
C LEU A 282 -0.89 21.20 0.00
N ARG A 283 -0.45 21.06 1.26
CA ARG A 283 0.11 22.19 2.02
C ARG A 283 1.45 22.69 1.48
N LEU A 284 2.31 21.79 1.03
CA LEU A 284 3.59 22.15 0.38
C LEU A 284 3.34 23.00 -0.89
N ASN A 285 2.25 22.72 -1.60
CA ASN A 285 1.84 23.41 -2.82
C ASN A 285 0.76 24.49 -2.60
N ARG A 286 0.60 24.95 -1.35
CA ARG A 286 -0.43 25.89 -0.94
C ARG A 286 -0.50 27.14 -1.83
N LYS A 287 0.65 27.76 -2.13
CA LYS A 287 0.68 29.05 -2.83
C LYS A 287 0.09 28.95 -4.23
N GLN A 288 0.37 27.85 -4.92
CA GLN A 288 -0.13 27.55 -6.26
C GLN A 288 -1.61 27.24 -6.21
N ILE A 289 -2.04 26.34 -5.30
CA ILE A 289 -3.45 25.94 -5.15
C ILE A 289 -4.35 27.14 -4.87
N LEU A 290 -3.92 28.08 -4.02
CA LEU A 290 -4.68 29.30 -3.71
C LEU A 290 -4.87 30.26 -4.90
N ARG A 291 -4.11 30.08 -5.99
CA ARG A 291 -4.21 30.89 -7.21
C ARG A 291 -5.11 30.26 -8.27
N LEU A 292 -5.38 28.96 -8.17
CA LEU A 292 -6.21 28.23 -9.12
C LEU A 292 -7.64 28.77 -9.13
N ARG A 293 -8.29 28.67 -10.29
CA ARG A 293 -9.61 29.26 -10.53
C ARG A 293 -10.65 28.25 -10.97
N SER A 294 -10.24 27.12 -11.55
CA SER A 294 -11.15 26.07 -12.01
C SER A 294 -10.84 24.70 -11.39
N PRO A 295 -11.82 23.80 -11.30
CA PRO A 295 -11.62 22.40 -10.94
C PRO A 295 -10.62 21.70 -11.88
N GLU A 296 -10.68 21.97 -13.18
CA GLU A 296 -9.83 21.35 -14.20
C GLU A 296 -8.36 21.73 -13.99
N ASP A 297 -8.08 23.00 -13.69
CA ASP A 297 -6.73 23.47 -13.39
C ASP A 297 -6.18 22.78 -12.13
N PHE A 298 -7.03 22.52 -11.14
CA PHE A 298 -6.65 21.79 -9.93
C PHE A 298 -6.29 20.34 -10.23
N ILE A 299 -7.13 19.63 -10.97
CA ILE A 299 -6.85 18.24 -11.38
C ILE A 299 -5.59 18.17 -12.23
N GLN A 300 -5.41 19.11 -13.16
CA GLN A 300 -4.20 19.18 -13.98
C GLN A 300 -2.96 19.45 -13.12
N PHE A 301 -3.04 20.41 -12.19
CA PHE A 301 -1.94 20.77 -11.28
C PHE A 301 -1.52 19.56 -10.43
N VAL A 302 -2.48 18.86 -9.81
CA VAL A 302 -2.17 17.66 -9.01
C VAL A 302 -1.58 16.54 -9.85
N ASN A 303 -2.06 16.34 -11.08
CA ASN A 303 -1.61 15.24 -11.94
C ASN A 303 -0.32 15.52 -12.72
N LYS A 304 0.09 16.78 -12.91
CA LYS A 304 1.24 17.13 -13.76
C LYS A 304 2.30 17.96 -13.05
N ASP A 305 1.91 18.90 -12.21
CA ASP A 305 2.84 19.87 -11.61
C ASP A 305 3.34 19.44 -10.23
N ILE A 306 2.58 18.58 -9.55
CA ILE A 306 3.00 17.97 -8.27
C ILE A 306 3.89 16.73 -8.48
N ILE A 307 3.94 16.20 -9.71
CA ILE A 307 4.68 14.99 -10.06
C ILE A 307 5.97 15.39 -10.82
N PRO A 308 7.16 14.87 -10.45
CA PRO A 308 7.40 13.88 -9.41
C PRO A 308 7.31 14.47 -7.99
N LEU A 309 6.71 13.69 -7.11
CA LEU A 309 6.57 14.01 -5.69
C LEU A 309 7.95 14.04 -4.99
N ASP A 310 8.26 15.11 -4.26
CA ASP A 310 9.39 15.11 -3.32
C ASP A 310 9.03 14.24 -2.10
N GLY A 311 9.40 12.96 -2.18
CA GLY A 311 9.10 11.96 -1.16
C GLY A 311 9.63 12.34 0.24
N PRO A 312 10.94 12.62 0.40
CA PRO A 312 11.52 13.02 1.68
C PRO A 312 10.84 14.25 2.31
N ALA A 313 10.59 15.32 1.54
CA ALA A 313 9.90 16.50 2.06
C ALA A 313 8.46 16.19 2.47
N THR A 314 7.76 15.38 1.67
CA THR A 314 6.38 14.96 1.94
C THR A 314 6.28 14.16 3.22
N ILE A 315 7.12 13.13 3.42
CA ILE A 315 7.12 12.34 4.67
C ILE A 315 7.50 13.19 5.88
N LYS A 316 8.47 14.10 5.74
CA LYS A 316 8.84 15.03 6.83
C LYS A 316 7.66 15.92 7.23
N ALA A 317 6.94 16.48 6.26
CA ALA A 317 5.78 17.33 6.49
C ALA A 317 4.58 16.54 7.03
N ALA A 318 4.32 15.35 6.52
CA ALA A 318 3.26 14.44 6.97
C ALA A 318 3.46 14.04 8.43
N TYR A 319 4.67 13.61 8.80
CA TYR A 319 5.00 13.22 10.17
C TYR A 319 4.92 14.41 11.14
N LYS A 320 5.29 15.63 10.68
CA LYS A 320 5.11 16.86 11.47
C LYS A 320 3.63 17.18 11.66
N LEU A 321 2.81 17.04 10.62
CA LEU A 321 1.36 17.24 10.70
C LEU A 321 0.74 16.26 11.68
N TRP A 322 1.06 14.97 11.59
CA TRP A 322 0.61 13.96 12.54
C TRP A 322 0.98 14.29 13.99
N LYS A 323 2.18 14.80 14.27
CA LYS A 323 2.54 15.22 15.64
C LYS A 323 1.69 16.38 16.16
N GLN A 324 1.26 17.27 15.27
CA GLN A 324 0.45 18.44 15.62
C GLN A 324 -1.01 18.05 15.86
N THR A 325 -1.53 17.08 15.12
CA THR A 325 -2.94 16.64 15.17
C THR A 325 -3.17 15.43 16.08
N GLY A 326 -2.16 14.57 16.24
CA GLY A 326 -2.22 13.25 16.90
C GLY A 326 -2.32 13.26 18.42
N SER A 327 -2.31 14.44 19.07
CA SER A 327 -2.54 14.52 20.53
C SER A 327 -4.00 14.19 20.94
N LYS A 328 -4.90 13.93 19.97
CA LYS A 328 -6.34 13.71 20.21
C LYS A 328 -6.95 12.43 19.61
N GLN A 329 -6.22 11.62 18.85
CA GLN A 329 -6.76 10.38 18.25
C GLN A 329 -6.27 9.15 19.03
N LYS A 330 -7.21 8.40 19.62
CA LYS A 330 -6.95 7.11 20.28
C LYS A 330 -6.32 6.14 19.28
N GLN A 331 -5.19 5.56 19.66
CA GLN A 331 -4.40 4.62 18.87
C GLN A 331 -5.25 3.38 18.50
N GLN A 332 -5.21 2.99 17.24
CA GLN A 332 -5.71 1.69 16.78
C GLN A 332 -4.58 0.67 16.97
N PRO A 333 -4.83 -0.51 17.55
CA PRO A 333 -3.76 -1.46 17.84
C PRO A 333 -3.06 -1.94 16.57
N ALA A 334 -1.73 -2.07 16.66
CA ALA A 334 -0.87 -2.53 15.58
C ALA A 334 -1.32 -3.90 15.07
N ALA A 335 -1.37 -4.06 13.75
CA ALA A 335 -1.85 -5.25 13.06
C ALA A 335 -0.84 -6.42 13.10
N SER A 336 -0.22 -6.72 14.24
CA SER A 336 0.80 -7.78 14.34
C SER A 336 0.23 -9.20 14.48
N GLU A 337 -1.09 -9.37 14.62
CA GLU A 337 -1.72 -10.70 14.69
C GLU A 337 -2.56 -11.06 13.46
N LYS A 338 -2.69 -10.15 12.48
CA LYS A 338 -3.69 -10.30 11.41
C LYS A 338 -3.28 -11.27 10.30
N TRP A 339 -1.99 -11.48 10.06
CA TRP A 339 -1.48 -12.40 9.03
C TRP A 339 -1.81 -13.85 9.34
N GLN A 340 -1.55 -14.30 10.56
CA GLN A 340 -1.86 -15.66 10.99
C GLN A 340 -3.36 -15.98 11.06
N ARG A 341 -4.23 -14.96 10.96
CA ARG A 341 -5.69 -15.12 10.96
C ARG A 341 -6.30 -15.17 9.56
N LEU A 342 -5.64 -14.70 8.51
CA LEU A 342 -6.18 -14.83 7.14
C LEU A 342 -6.12 -16.28 6.65
N SER A 343 -5.16 -17.09 7.12
CA SER A 343 -5.15 -18.55 6.91
C SER A 343 -6.11 -19.33 7.82
N LYS A 344 -6.76 -18.66 8.79
CA LYS A 344 -7.72 -19.24 9.75
C LYS A 344 -9.09 -18.57 9.72
N ALA A 345 -9.39 -17.75 8.71
CA ALA A 345 -10.74 -17.27 8.49
C ALA A 345 -11.63 -18.51 8.32
N GLU A 346 -12.57 -18.65 9.25
CA GLU A 346 -13.35 -19.85 9.51
C GLU A 346 -13.80 -20.51 8.21
N THR A 347 -13.44 -21.78 8.05
CA THR A 347 -14.18 -22.71 7.20
C THR A 347 -15.63 -22.65 7.69
N VAL A 348 -16.46 -21.83 7.05
CA VAL A 348 -17.91 -21.93 7.17
C VAL A 348 -18.21 -23.34 6.65
N PRO A 349 -18.67 -24.28 7.49
CA PRO A 349 -19.04 -25.59 6.99
C PRO A 349 -20.14 -25.38 5.94
N PRO A 350 -20.18 -26.17 4.86
CA PRO A 350 -21.24 -26.04 3.88
C PRO A 350 -22.56 -26.18 4.62
N LYS A 351 -23.38 -25.12 4.57
CA LYS A 351 -24.77 -25.21 5.04
C LYS A 351 -25.40 -26.33 4.23
N THR A 352 -25.64 -27.45 4.89
CA THR A 352 -26.41 -28.57 4.38
C THR A 352 -27.72 -28.06 3.79
N SER A 353 -28.07 -28.62 2.62
CA SER A 353 -29.07 -28.14 1.66
C SER A 353 -30.54 -28.13 2.12
N ASP A 354 -30.84 -27.97 3.40
CA ASP A 354 -32.19 -28.19 3.93
C ASP A 354 -32.91 -26.93 4.45
N THR A 355 -32.30 -25.74 4.35
CA THR A 355 -32.96 -24.49 4.78
C THR A 355 -33.54 -23.63 3.64
N LEU A 356 -33.40 -24.04 2.38
CA LEU A 356 -33.97 -23.33 1.22
C LEU A 356 -35.32 -23.87 0.73
N LYS A 357 -35.91 -24.88 1.41
CA LYS A 357 -37.26 -25.39 1.08
C LYS A 357 -38.38 -24.86 1.98
N MET A 358 -38.10 -24.09 3.02
CA MET A 358 -39.14 -23.59 3.93
C MET A 358 -39.66 -22.17 3.63
N HIS A 359 -39.08 -21.45 2.65
CA HIS A 359 -39.53 -20.10 2.30
C HIS A 359 -40.14 -19.95 0.90
N ALA A 360 -40.34 -21.06 0.17
CA ALA A 360 -41.01 -21.05 -1.14
C ALA A 360 -42.48 -21.54 -1.09
N GLN A 361 -43.05 -21.77 0.09
CA GLN A 361 -44.39 -22.35 0.25
C GLN A 361 -45.35 -21.51 1.11
N ALA A 362 -45.01 -20.26 1.40
CA ALA A 362 -45.84 -19.34 2.19
C ALA A 362 -46.24 -18.07 1.43
N ALA A 363 -46.31 -18.13 0.09
CA ALA A 363 -46.68 -17.01 -0.77
C ALA A 363 -47.67 -17.41 -1.90
N SER A 364 -48.60 -18.33 -1.62
CA SER A 364 -49.67 -18.70 -2.56
C SER A 364 -51.04 -18.91 -1.94
N GLU A 365 -51.28 -18.45 -0.70
CA GLU A 365 -52.61 -18.45 -0.08
C GLU A 365 -52.79 -17.13 0.66
N ASP A 366 -53.14 -16.08 -0.09
CA ASP A 366 -53.93 -14.93 0.37
C ASP A 366 -54.10 -13.96 -0.80
N GLN A 367 -55.07 -14.23 -1.68
CA GLN A 367 -55.94 -13.21 -2.25
C GLN A 367 -57.14 -13.87 -2.96
N VAL A 368 -58.31 -13.56 -2.38
CA VAL A 368 -59.65 -13.61 -2.97
C VAL A 368 -59.73 -12.70 -4.18
#